data_AF-A0A929E160-F1
#
_entry.id   AF-A0A929E160-F1
#
_cell.length_a   1.000
_cell.length_b   1.000
_cell.length_c   1.000
_cell.angle_alpha   90.00
_cell.angle_beta   90.00
_cell.angle_gamma   90.00
#
_symmetry.space_group_name_H-M   'P 1'
#
loop_
_entity.id
_entity.type
_entity.pdbx_description
1 polymer ?
#
loop_
_entity_poly.entity_id
_entity_poly.type
_entity_poly.pdbx_seq_one_letter_code
_entity_poly.pdbx_strand_id
1 'polypeptide(L)'
;MNTENNTNRNKGIRRLEHPILPLVDMVQFLYLTGSFETIAKVLDEMNESIEIKGSVYENPRQLLAPYMEMMQDFEVVKGPRKLPYTFPFIVNEKQEPQAKLKSLELWIKQRVLAKELEEINSILCEPCGCVLCCTGPDSGFDETAGYKKRMQQEFFEIPLLNEEIDLFELQRVDNDESRNLTAQSDTALDIDGAPFYKHDMALYHWQNGWSLILPRGSVCPQLATETKRCRVYAKRPAVCRRPQIFPYIVEELAEKAKRSDGKMIQVYMAREKILAVWDCPYVRQYYDEIVAYAERSRVEPVFRKSKK
;
A
#
# COMPACT_ATOMS: atom_id res chain seq x y z
N MET A 1 16.71 -25.24 6.74
CA MET A 1 15.61 -24.27 6.46
C MET A 1 14.89 -24.03 7.78
N ASN A 2 15.02 -22.80 8.30
CA ASN A 2 14.98 -22.48 9.73
C ASN A 2 13.58 -22.39 10.33
N THR A 3 13.45 -22.81 11.59
CA THR A 3 12.28 -22.70 12.48
C THR A 3 11.70 -21.28 12.54
N GLU A 4 12.51 -20.24 12.39
CA GLU A 4 12.07 -18.84 12.34
C GLU A 4 11.21 -18.50 11.12
N ASN A 5 11.55 -19.04 9.93
CA ASN A 5 10.76 -18.80 8.71
C ASN A 5 9.37 -19.44 8.80
N ASN A 6 9.24 -20.59 9.48
CA ASN A 6 7.95 -21.21 9.74
C ASN A 6 7.12 -20.40 10.74
N THR A 7 7.75 -19.78 11.74
CA THR A 7 7.08 -18.94 12.73
C THR A 7 6.52 -17.65 12.12
N ASN A 8 7.29 -16.94 11.30
CA ASN A 8 6.81 -15.72 10.65
C ASN A 8 5.73 -16.02 9.59
N ARG A 9 5.89 -17.09 8.81
CA ARG A 9 4.84 -17.57 7.91
C ARG A 9 3.51 -17.82 8.63
N ASN A 10 3.55 -18.55 9.75
CA ASN A 10 2.35 -18.84 10.52
C ASN A 10 1.72 -17.57 11.11
N LYS A 11 2.52 -16.57 11.51
CA LYS A 11 2.02 -15.26 11.95
C LYS A 11 1.27 -14.53 10.83
N GLY A 12 1.80 -14.54 9.61
CA GLY A 12 1.17 -13.87 8.46
C GLY A 12 -0.15 -14.54 8.07
N ILE A 13 -0.19 -15.88 8.06
CA ILE A 13 -1.42 -16.65 7.79
C ILE A 13 -2.47 -16.36 8.87
N ARG A 14 -2.09 -16.38 10.15
CA ARG A 14 -3.02 -16.03 11.25
C ARG A 14 -3.63 -14.64 11.09
N ARG A 15 -2.89 -13.68 10.54
CA ARG A 15 -3.42 -12.34 10.25
C ARG A 15 -4.40 -12.34 9.08
N LEU A 16 -4.18 -13.16 8.03
CA LEU A 16 -5.17 -13.37 6.98
C LEU A 16 -6.45 -14.05 7.50
N GLU A 17 -6.32 -14.92 8.49
CA GLU A 17 -7.47 -15.59 9.12
C GLU A 17 -8.31 -14.63 9.98
N HIS A 18 -7.71 -13.57 10.52
CA HIS A 18 -8.35 -12.62 11.44
C HIS A 18 -8.30 -11.18 10.90
N PRO A 19 -9.00 -10.86 9.81
CA PRO A 19 -9.05 -9.50 9.27
C PRO A 19 -9.56 -8.51 10.31
N ILE A 20 -9.02 -7.29 10.32
CA ILE A 20 -9.44 -6.25 11.29
C ILE A 20 -10.77 -5.59 10.90
N LEU A 21 -11.12 -5.56 9.62
CA LEU A 21 -12.30 -4.82 9.13
C LEU A 21 -13.62 -5.19 9.81
N PRO A 22 -13.94 -6.47 10.08
CA PRO A 22 -15.16 -6.82 10.82
C PRO A 22 -15.27 -6.13 12.19
N LEU A 23 -14.15 -5.96 12.90
CA LEU A 23 -14.13 -5.21 14.15
C LEU A 23 -14.33 -3.72 13.92
N VAL A 24 -13.74 -3.14 12.86
CA VAL A 24 -13.95 -1.73 12.49
C VAL A 24 -15.41 -1.45 12.16
N ASP A 25 -16.03 -2.30 11.34
CA ASP A 25 -17.46 -2.22 11.00
C ASP A 25 -18.32 -2.29 12.28
N MET A 26 -17.96 -3.15 13.22
CA MET A 26 -18.68 -3.28 14.49
C MET A 26 -18.53 -2.02 15.36
N VAL A 27 -17.33 -1.43 15.46
CA VAL A 27 -17.10 -0.16 16.16
C VAL A 27 -17.95 0.96 15.56
N GLN A 28 -17.99 1.06 14.23
CA GLN A 28 -18.81 2.04 13.54
C GLN A 28 -20.31 1.82 13.83
N PHE A 29 -20.77 0.56 13.81
CA PHE A 29 -22.14 0.21 14.15
C PHE A 29 -22.51 0.58 15.59
N LEU A 30 -21.66 0.20 16.56
CA LEU A 30 -21.85 0.53 17.98
C LEU A 30 -21.82 2.04 18.21
N TYR A 31 -20.91 2.75 17.56
CA TYR A 31 -20.87 4.21 17.61
C TYR A 31 -22.15 4.83 17.09
N LEU A 32 -22.73 4.32 15.98
CA LEU A 32 -23.96 4.85 15.39
C LEU A 32 -25.20 4.54 16.20
N THR A 33 -25.29 3.34 16.77
CA THR A 33 -26.50 2.85 17.43
C THR A 33 -26.50 3.08 18.94
N GLY A 34 -25.33 3.12 19.56
CA GLY A 34 -25.17 3.35 20.99
C GLY A 34 -25.14 4.83 21.38
N SER A 35 -25.21 5.07 22.69
CA SER A 35 -25.08 6.37 23.35
C SER A 35 -23.61 6.74 23.59
N PHE A 36 -22.75 6.50 22.61
CA PHE A 36 -21.33 6.84 22.68
C PHE A 36 -21.07 8.20 22.04
N GLU A 37 -20.30 9.04 22.72
CA GLU A 37 -19.91 10.37 22.21
C GLU A 37 -18.69 10.30 21.28
N THR A 38 -17.83 9.29 21.44
CA THR A 38 -16.56 9.14 20.70
C THR A 38 -16.29 7.68 20.38
N ILE A 39 -15.45 7.46 19.36
CA ILE A 39 -14.95 6.11 19.02
C ILE A 39 -14.09 5.56 20.16
N ALA A 40 -13.35 6.42 20.86
CA ALA A 40 -12.56 6.00 22.02
C ALA A 40 -13.43 5.37 23.12
N LYS A 41 -14.58 5.98 23.43
CA LYS A 41 -15.54 5.40 24.39
C LYS A 41 -16.11 4.06 23.94
N VAL A 42 -16.31 3.86 22.63
CA VAL A 42 -16.70 2.54 22.11
C VAL A 42 -15.60 1.51 22.38
N LEU A 43 -14.34 1.84 22.09
CA LEU A 43 -13.22 0.92 22.32
C LEU A 43 -12.98 0.61 23.79
N ASP A 44 -13.24 1.56 24.69
CA ASP A 44 -13.10 1.37 26.13
C ASP A 44 -14.08 0.33 26.70
N GLU A 45 -15.21 0.09 26.03
CA GLU A 45 -16.18 -0.97 26.38
C GLU A 45 -15.84 -2.33 25.73
N MET A 46 -14.94 -2.38 24.75
CA MET A 46 -14.58 -3.60 24.03
C MET A 46 -13.48 -4.39 24.77
N ASN A 47 -13.77 -4.80 26.01
CA ASN A 47 -12.82 -5.49 26.89
C ASN A 47 -12.95 -7.03 26.87
N GLU A 48 -14.00 -7.56 26.24
CA GLU A 48 -14.24 -9.00 26.13
C GLU A 48 -13.87 -9.52 24.74
N SER A 49 -13.63 -10.83 24.66
CA SER A 49 -13.42 -11.50 23.38
C SER A 49 -14.65 -11.39 22.50
N ILE A 50 -14.47 -11.09 21.22
CA ILE A 50 -15.57 -10.95 20.26
C ILE A 50 -15.46 -12.01 19.18
N GLU A 51 -16.55 -12.72 18.89
CA GLU A 51 -16.62 -13.64 17.77
C GLU A 51 -17.40 -13.01 16.61
N ILE A 52 -16.78 -12.90 15.42
CA ILE A 52 -17.45 -12.42 14.21
C ILE A 52 -17.13 -13.37 13.07
N LYS A 53 -18.17 -13.93 12.44
CA LYS A 53 -18.05 -14.83 11.28
C LYS A 53 -17.04 -15.97 11.50
N GLY A 54 -17.05 -16.58 12.69
CA GLY A 54 -16.16 -17.68 13.06
C GLY A 54 -14.71 -17.27 13.34
N SER A 55 -14.40 -15.98 13.40
CA SER A 55 -13.10 -15.46 13.88
C SER A 55 -13.27 -14.94 15.30
N VAL A 56 -12.41 -15.40 16.22
CA VAL A 56 -12.42 -14.98 17.63
C VAL A 56 -11.32 -13.93 17.83
N TYR A 57 -11.71 -12.75 18.31
CA TYR A 57 -10.82 -11.64 18.60
C TYR A 57 -10.70 -11.49 20.11
N GLU A 58 -9.65 -12.06 20.70
CA GLU A 58 -9.48 -12.13 22.16
C GLU A 58 -9.31 -10.76 22.83
N ASN A 59 -8.54 -9.85 22.20
CA ASN A 59 -8.20 -8.53 22.76
C ASN A 59 -8.55 -7.42 21.75
N PRO A 60 -9.83 -7.20 21.44
CA PRO A 60 -10.27 -6.39 20.31
C PRO A 60 -9.86 -4.92 20.44
N ARG A 61 -9.89 -4.35 21.65
CA ARG A 61 -9.35 -3.01 21.93
C ARG A 61 -7.87 -2.87 21.54
N GLN A 62 -7.05 -3.84 21.92
CA GLN A 62 -5.62 -3.83 21.60
C GLN A 62 -5.38 -4.01 20.09
N LEU A 63 -6.16 -4.89 19.44
CA LEU A 63 -6.08 -5.12 18.00
C LEU A 63 -6.47 -3.87 17.18
N LEU A 64 -7.43 -3.08 17.68
CA LEU A 64 -7.93 -1.88 17.02
C LEU A 64 -7.11 -0.61 17.32
N ALA A 65 -6.31 -0.60 18.40
CA ALA A 65 -5.52 0.57 18.80
C ALA A 65 -4.65 1.17 17.67
N PRO A 66 -3.98 0.37 16.81
CA PRO A 66 -3.19 0.91 15.68
C PRO A 66 -4.02 1.65 14.61
N TYR A 67 -5.34 1.47 14.61
CA TYR A 67 -6.27 2.02 13.61
C TYR A 67 -7.16 3.14 14.17
N MET A 68 -7.00 3.49 15.45
CA MET A 68 -7.81 4.48 16.15
C MET A 68 -7.91 5.80 15.38
N GLU A 69 -6.78 6.38 14.95
CA GLU A 69 -6.74 7.65 14.24
C GLU A 69 -7.59 7.64 12.95
N MET A 70 -7.62 6.50 12.26
CA MET A 70 -8.41 6.33 11.03
C MET A 70 -9.90 6.24 11.34
N MET A 71 -10.26 5.48 12.38
CA MET A 71 -11.66 5.30 12.79
C MET A 71 -12.28 6.58 13.37
N GLN A 72 -11.48 7.42 14.03
CA GLN A 72 -11.92 8.69 14.60
C GLN A 72 -12.48 9.68 13.57
N ASP A 73 -12.14 9.55 12.28
CA ASP A 73 -12.77 10.34 11.22
C ASP A 73 -14.27 10.09 11.12
N PHE A 74 -14.76 8.95 11.63
CA PHE A 74 -16.18 8.63 11.67
C PHE A 74 -16.97 9.46 12.71
N GLU A 75 -16.28 10.10 13.65
CA GLU A 75 -16.93 10.88 14.71
C GLU A 75 -17.71 12.08 14.16
N VAL A 76 -17.38 12.55 12.94
CA VAL A 76 -18.07 13.63 12.22
C VAL A 76 -19.56 13.37 11.94
N VAL A 77 -20.03 12.15 12.17
CA VAL A 77 -21.42 11.75 11.97
C VAL A 77 -22.31 12.23 13.13
N LYS A 78 -21.83 12.16 14.38
CA LYS A 78 -22.58 12.59 15.58
C LYS A 78 -21.95 13.77 16.32
N GLY A 79 -20.64 13.92 16.24
CA GLY A 79 -19.88 14.89 17.03
C GLY A 79 -19.63 16.23 16.32
N PRO A 80 -18.99 17.18 17.01
CA PRO A 80 -18.64 18.49 16.46
C PRO A 80 -17.46 18.45 15.47
N ARG A 81 -16.82 17.28 15.32
CA ARG A 81 -15.66 17.08 14.44
C ARG A 81 -16.07 17.36 12.99
N LYS A 82 -15.19 18.04 12.27
CA LYS A 82 -15.33 18.29 10.83
C LYS A 82 -14.37 17.40 10.08
N LEU A 83 -14.75 17.03 8.86
CA LEU A 83 -13.84 16.31 7.98
C LEU A 83 -12.64 17.18 7.64
N PRO A 84 -11.44 16.59 7.53
CA PRO A 84 -10.27 17.32 7.10
C PRO A 84 -10.52 17.88 5.70
N TYR A 85 -9.90 19.01 5.38
CA TYR A 85 -10.06 19.63 4.08
C TYR A 85 -9.59 18.76 2.91
N THR A 86 -8.77 17.74 3.21
CA THR A 86 -8.24 16.73 2.30
C THR A 86 -9.17 15.54 2.09
N PHE A 87 -10.33 15.48 2.78
CA PHE A 87 -11.28 14.39 2.58
C PHE A 87 -11.76 14.37 1.11
N PRO A 88 -11.67 13.21 0.43
CA PRO A 88 -11.92 13.13 -1.00
C PRO A 88 -13.40 13.22 -1.36
N PHE A 89 -13.66 13.55 -2.62
CA PHE A 89 -14.98 13.37 -3.22
C PHE A 89 -15.10 11.96 -3.79
N ILE A 90 -16.06 11.17 -3.32
CA ILE A 90 -16.21 9.76 -3.73
C ILE A 90 -17.47 9.59 -4.57
N VAL A 91 -17.32 8.96 -5.73
CA VAL A 91 -18.40 8.60 -6.66
C VAL A 91 -18.50 7.08 -6.81
N ASN A 92 -19.64 6.56 -7.28
CA ASN A 92 -19.74 5.13 -7.68
C ASN A 92 -19.22 4.90 -9.11
N GLU A 93 -19.35 3.65 -9.59
CA GLU A 93 -18.96 3.25 -10.95
C GLU A 93 -19.75 3.96 -12.06
N LYS A 94 -20.91 4.55 -11.74
CA LYS A 94 -21.71 5.38 -12.66
C LYS A 94 -21.35 6.87 -12.56
N GLN A 95 -20.28 7.22 -11.84
CA GLN A 95 -19.86 8.59 -11.53
C GLN A 95 -20.86 9.41 -10.70
N GLU A 96 -21.78 8.75 -10.00
CA GLU A 96 -22.74 9.42 -9.13
C GLU A 96 -22.15 9.62 -7.72
N PRO A 97 -22.34 10.78 -7.08
CA PRO A 97 -21.83 11.04 -5.74
C PRO A 97 -22.32 10.04 -4.71
N GLN A 98 -21.41 9.54 -3.87
CA GLN A 98 -21.78 8.68 -2.74
C GLN A 98 -22.31 9.50 -1.57
N ALA A 99 -23.27 8.92 -0.84
CA ALA A 99 -23.78 9.51 0.40
C ALA A 99 -22.64 9.68 1.41
N LYS A 100 -22.68 10.77 2.20
CA LYS A 100 -21.61 11.14 3.15
C LYS A 100 -21.16 9.98 4.04
N LEU A 101 -22.10 9.23 4.61
CA LEU A 101 -21.81 8.09 5.48
C LEU A 101 -21.04 7.00 4.74
N LYS A 102 -21.52 6.59 3.56
CA LYS A 102 -20.85 5.58 2.72
C LYS A 102 -19.47 6.04 2.26
N SER A 103 -19.32 7.32 1.88
CA SER A 103 -18.01 7.90 1.54
C SER A 103 -17.02 7.81 2.72
N LEU A 104 -17.50 8.05 3.94
CA LEU A 104 -16.67 7.90 5.15
C LEU A 104 -16.26 6.46 5.39
N GLU A 105 -17.21 5.52 5.30
CA GLU A 105 -16.94 4.09 5.45
C GLU A 105 -15.87 3.64 4.44
N LEU A 106 -16.04 3.98 3.15
CA LEU A 106 -15.09 3.62 2.09
C LEU A 106 -13.69 4.20 2.34
N TRP A 107 -13.61 5.45 2.79
CA TRP A 107 -12.34 6.11 3.08
C TRP A 107 -11.61 5.49 4.28
N ILE A 108 -12.33 5.22 5.37
CA ILE A 108 -11.78 4.55 6.55
C ILE A 108 -11.32 3.14 6.17
N LYS A 109 -12.16 2.40 5.44
CA LYS A 109 -11.87 1.04 4.97
C LYS A 109 -10.60 0.99 4.10
N GLN A 110 -10.43 1.94 3.18
CA GLN A 110 -9.21 2.09 2.38
C GLN A 110 -7.97 2.25 3.27
N ARG A 111 -8.01 3.18 4.24
CA ARG A 111 -6.86 3.48 5.11
C ARG A 111 -6.51 2.32 6.05
N VAL A 112 -7.54 1.70 6.65
CA VAL A 112 -7.37 0.56 7.56
C VAL A 112 -6.76 -0.62 6.81
N LEU A 113 -7.33 -0.99 5.66
CA LEU A 113 -6.78 -2.08 4.85
C LEU A 113 -5.39 -1.78 4.33
N ALA A 114 -5.08 -0.53 3.97
CA ALA A 114 -3.73 -0.16 3.52
C ALA A 114 -2.70 -0.50 4.60
N LYS A 115 -2.97 -0.12 5.85
CA LYS A 115 -2.09 -0.41 6.98
C LYS A 115 -2.05 -1.90 7.32
N GLU A 116 -3.21 -2.55 7.41
CA GLU A 116 -3.28 -3.97 7.76
C GLU A 116 -2.57 -4.84 6.73
N LEU A 117 -2.87 -4.61 5.44
CA LEU A 117 -2.26 -5.37 4.36
C LEU A 117 -0.76 -5.06 4.29
N GLU A 118 -0.29 -3.84 4.51
CA GLU A 118 1.15 -3.57 4.56
C GLU A 118 1.87 -4.47 5.60
N GLU A 119 1.30 -4.63 6.79
CA GLU A 119 1.83 -5.53 7.83
C GLU A 119 1.78 -7.00 7.40
N ILE A 120 0.66 -7.45 6.82
CA ILE A 120 0.51 -8.85 6.36
C ILE A 120 1.52 -9.17 5.26
N ASN A 121 1.60 -8.30 4.25
CA ASN A 121 2.51 -8.48 3.13
C ASN A 121 3.97 -8.42 3.60
N SER A 122 4.29 -7.63 4.63
CA SER A 122 5.61 -7.65 5.28
C SER A 122 5.97 -9.03 5.83
N ILE A 123 5.06 -9.61 6.62
CA ILE A 123 5.28 -10.89 7.28
C ILE A 123 5.33 -12.05 6.26
N LEU A 124 4.46 -12.00 5.24
CA LEU A 124 4.35 -13.07 4.24
C LEU A 124 5.40 -13.00 3.14
N CYS A 125 5.93 -11.81 2.84
CA CYS A 125 6.99 -11.65 1.84
C CYS A 125 8.35 -12.09 2.39
N GLU A 126 8.60 -11.92 3.69
CA GLU A 126 9.90 -12.22 4.32
C GLU A 126 10.41 -13.66 4.04
N PRO A 127 9.61 -14.73 4.16
CA PRO A 127 10.06 -16.10 3.86
C PRO A 127 10.27 -16.38 2.38
N CYS A 128 9.72 -15.56 1.48
CA CYS A 128 9.78 -15.79 0.03
C CYS A 128 11.09 -15.32 -0.59
N GLY A 129 11.87 -14.47 0.09
CA GLY A 129 13.10 -13.91 -0.46
C GLY A 129 12.89 -13.20 -1.80
N CYS A 130 11.70 -12.63 -2.00
CA CYS A 130 11.35 -11.93 -3.24
C CYS A 130 12.09 -10.59 -3.28
N VAL A 131 12.79 -10.35 -4.38
CA VAL A 131 13.59 -9.14 -4.59
C VAL A 131 13.15 -8.33 -5.80
N LEU A 132 12.04 -8.71 -6.43
CA LEU A 132 11.56 -8.14 -7.70
C LEU A 132 11.36 -6.61 -7.65
N CYS A 133 10.96 -6.05 -6.51
CA CYS A 133 10.81 -4.60 -6.33
C CYS A 133 12.12 -3.90 -5.94
N CYS A 134 13.21 -4.65 -5.76
CA CYS A 134 14.50 -4.17 -5.25
C CYS A 134 15.63 -4.36 -6.28
N THR A 135 15.33 -4.78 -7.50
CA THR A 135 16.32 -5.04 -8.54
C THR A 135 15.91 -4.34 -9.82
N GLY A 136 16.88 -3.80 -10.56
CA GLY A 136 16.64 -3.30 -11.91
C GLY A 136 16.42 -4.45 -12.90
N PRO A 137 16.05 -4.14 -14.16
CA PRO A 137 15.79 -5.16 -15.17
C PRO A 137 17.01 -6.05 -15.44
N ASP A 138 16.82 -7.33 -15.71
CA ASP A 138 17.90 -8.31 -15.99
C ASP A 138 18.96 -8.37 -14.87
N SER A 139 18.54 -8.28 -13.61
CA SER A 139 19.43 -8.46 -12.46
C SER A 139 19.85 -9.92 -12.28
N GLY A 140 20.95 -10.15 -11.55
CA GLY A 140 21.38 -11.51 -11.20
C GLY A 140 20.35 -12.31 -10.39
N PHE A 141 19.32 -11.64 -9.85
CA PHE A 141 18.22 -12.31 -9.14
C PHE A 141 17.10 -12.81 -10.08
N ASP A 142 16.94 -12.21 -11.26
CA ASP A 142 15.90 -12.61 -12.23
C ASP A 142 16.18 -13.99 -12.83
N GLU A 143 17.46 -14.34 -13.01
CA GLU A 143 17.89 -15.68 -13.44
C GLU A 143 17.50 -16.75 -12.41
N THR A 144 17.68 -16.48 -11.11
CA THR A 144 17.27 -17.40 -10.03
C THR A 144 15.76 -17.49 -9.83
N ALA A 145 14.98 -16.48 -10.24
CA ALA A 145 13.52 -16.49 -10.16
C ALA A 145 12.86 -17.27 -11.32
N GLY A 146 13.65 -17.83 -12.25
CA GLY A 146 13.17 -18.61 -13.38
C GLY A 146 12.64 -17.76 -14.54
N TYR A 147 12.92 -16.45 -14.55
CA TYR A 147 12.63 -15.58 -15.68
C TYR A 147 13.65 -15.83 -16.79
N LYS A 148 13.20 -16.47 -17.88
CA LYS A 148 14.06 -16.90 -19.01
C LYS A 148 14.18 -15.90 -20.16
N LYS A 149 13.55 -14.72 -20.05
CA LYS A 149 13.53 -13.71 -21.13
C LYS A 149 14.05 -12.38 -20.61
N ARG A 150 14.88 -11.71 -21.43
CA ARG A 150 15.30 -10.33 -21.17
C ARG A 150 14.09 -9.41 -21.07
N MET A 151 14.12 -8.52 -20.08
CA MET A 151 13.10 -7.50 -19.90
C MET A 151 13.22 -6.42 -20.99
N GLN A 152 12.11 -5.84 -21.44
CA GLN A 152 12.15 -4.76 -22.44
C GLN A 152 12.54 -3.42 -21.80
N GLN A 153 12.24 -3.23 -20.52
CA GLN A 153 12.52 -2.03 -19.75
C GLN A 153 14.03 -1.83 -19.57
N GLU A 154 14.51 -0.59 -19.76
CA GLU A 154 15.91 -0.22 -19.56
C GLU A 154 16.24 0.10 -18.09
N PHE A 155 15.23 0.51 -17.32
CA PHE A 155 15.35 0.82 -15.90
C PHE A 155 14.01 0.61 -15.19
N PHE A 156 14.05 0.57 -13.86
CA PHE A 156 12.89 0.80 -13.02
C PHE A 156 13.04 2.09 -12.22
N GLU A 157 11.90 2.74 -11.98
CA GLU A 157 11.81 3.96 -11.20
C GLU A 157 11.10 3.67 -9.88
N ILE A 158 11.71 4.11 -8.78
CA ILE A 158 11.11 4.11 -7.45
C ILE A 158 10.91 5.58 -7.06
N PRO A 159 9.69 6.15 -7.21
CA PRO A 159 9.40 7.49 -6.74
C PRO A 159 9.63 7.60 -5.22
N LEU A 160 10.25 8.70 -4.80
CA LEU A 160 10.64 8.98 -3.43
C LEU A 160 9.98 10.27 -2.93
N LEU A 161 9.55 10.26 -1.66
CA LEU A 161 9.29 11.50 -0.94
C LEU A 161 10.62 12.18 -0.56
N ASN A 162 10.58 13.49 -0.27
CA ASN A 162 11.77 14.25 0.09
C ASN A 162 12.50 13.65 1.29
N GLU A 163 11.75 13.14 2.27
CA GLU A 163 12.30 12.52 3.49
C GLU A 163 12.86 11.11 3.24
N GLU A 164 12.52 10.49 2.10
CA GLU A 164 12.95 9.13 1.72
C GLU A 164 14.28 9.14 0.94
N ILE A 165 14.74 10.30 0.46
CA ILE A 165 16.01 10.44 -0.29
C ILE A 165 17.20 10.02 0.56
N ASP A 166 17.20 10.40 1.84
CA ASP A 166 18.29 10.12 2.78
C ASP A 166 18.39 8.64 3.19
N LEU A 167 17.47 7.80 2.72
CA LEU A 167 17.58 6.35 2.84
C LEU A 167 18.63 5.77 1.87
N PHE A 168 19.14 6.54 0.91
CA PHE A 168 20.04 6.05 -0.12
C PHE A 168 21.30 6.91 -0.19
N GLU A 169 22.45 6.29 0.07
CA GLU A 169 23.77 6.90 -0.08
C GLU A 169 24.24 6.82 -1.53
N LEU A 170 23.54 7.53 -2.43
CA LEU A 170 23.79 7.53 -3.87
C LEU A 170 24.01 8.95 -4.38
N GLN A 171 24.60 9.06 -5.57
CA GLN A 171 24.71 10.33 -6.27
C GLN A 171 23.32 10.95 -6.49
N ARG A 172 23.21 12.26 -6.25
CA ARG A 172 22.00 13.04 -6.50
C ARG A 172 22.21 13.89 -7.75
N VAL A 173 21.39 13.67 -8.76
CA VAL A 173 21.33 14.48 -9.97
C VAL A 173 20.16 15.44 -9.83
N ASP A 174 20.50 16.70 -9.60
CA ASP A 174 19.54 17.77 -9.37
C ASP A 174 20.03 19.03 -10.09
N ASN A 175 19.59 19.19 -11.34
CA ASN A 175 19.94 20.33 -12.18
C ASN A 175 18.72 20.80 -12.97
N ASP A 176 18.86 21.93 -13.67
CA ASP A 176 17.73 22.52 -14.41
C ASP A 176 17.20 21.58 -15.50
N GLU A 177 18.06 20.79 -16.13
CA GLU A 177 17.65 19.85 -17.17
C GLU A 177 16.82 18.70 -16.61
N SER A 178 17.28 18.07 -15.53
CA SER A 178 16.56 16.98 -14.87
C SER A 178 15.20 17.44 -14.36
N ARG A 179 15.11 18.65 -13.79
CA ARG A 179 13.86 19.24 -13.28
C ARG A 179 12.84 19.58 -14.36
N ASN A 180 13.26 19.68 -15.61
CA ASN A 180 12.37 19.93 -16.76
C ASN A 180 11.93 18.64 -17.47
N LEU A 181 12.42 17.47 -17.04
CA LEU A 181 12.11 16.17 -17.62
C LEU A 181 11.47 15.24 -16.59
N THR A 182 10.92 14.14 -17.09
CA THR A 182 10.52 12.98 -16.28
C THR A 182 11.36 11.79 -16.72
N ALA A 183 11.43 10.75 -15.90
CA ALA A 183 12.12 9.51 -16.29
C ALA A 183 11.54 8.88 -17.57
N GLN A 184 10.28 9.17 -17.90
CA GLN A 184 9.55 8.63 -19.06
C GLN A 184 9.43 9.63 -20.22
N SER A 185 10.15 10.75 -20.19
CA SER A 185 10.15 11.73 -21.28
C SER A 185 10.66 11.11 -22.59
N ASP A 186 10.09 11.53 -23.73
CA ASP A 186 10.48 11.04 -25.07
C ASP A 186 11.97 11.21 -25.35
N THR A 187 12.54 12.33 -24.89
CA THR A 187 13.99 12.54 -24.85
C THR A 187 14.47 12.28 -23.44
N ALA A 188 15.31 11.25 -23.28
CA ALA A 188 15.93 10.94 -22.00
C ALA A 188 16.93 12.04 -21.62
N LEU A 189 17.07 12.29 -20.31
CA LEU A 189 18.14 13.14 -19.78
C LEU A 189 19.50 12.58 -20.22
N ASP A 190 20.31 13.44 -20.87
CA ASP A 190 21.68 13.13 -21.24
C ASP A 190 22.61 13.44 -20.07
N ILE A 191 23.51 12.50 -19.77
CA ILE A 191 24.56 12.65 -18.77
C ILE A 191 25.84 12.20 -19.45
N ASP A 192 26.80 13.12 -19.61
CA ASP A 192 28.09 12.85 -20.22
C ASP A 192 28.02 12.13 -21.58
N GLY A 193 27.01 12.44 -22.40
CA GLY A 193 26.82 11.90 -23.75
C GLY A 193 26.08 10.57 -23.82
N ALA A 194 25.44 10.14 -22.73
CA ALA A 194 24.59 8.94 -22.71
C ALA A 194 23.29 9.16 -21.92
N PRO A 195 22.21 8.41 -22.21
CA PRO A 195 20.98 8.49 -21.43
C PRO A 195 21.21 8.09 -19.96
N PHE A 196 20.54 8.79 -19.03
CA PHE A 196 20.69 8.57 -17.57
C PHE A 196 20.66 7.10 -17.12
N TYR A 197 19.81 6.26 -17.73
CA TYR A 197 19.66 4.83 -17.39
C TYR A 197 20.81 3.94 -17.90
N LYS A 198 21.83 4.50 -18.57
CA LYS A 198 23.08 3.82 -18.92
C LYS A 198 24.20 4.04 -17.90
N HIS A 199 23.96 4.87 -16.89
CA HIS A 199 24.91 5.13 -15.80
C HIS A 199 24.60 4.24 -14.59
N ASP A 200 25.43 4.37 -13.56
CA ASP A 200 25.17 3.74 -12.27
C ASP A 200 23.87 4.26 -11.64
N MET A 201 23.32 3.44 -10.75
CA MET A 201 22.14 3.78 -9.95
C MET A 201 22.34 5.11 -9.20
N ALA A 202 21.39 6.03 -9.37
CA ALA A 202 21.42 7.36 -8.78
C ALA A 202 20.01 7.85 -8.42
N LEU A 203 19.96 8.92 -7.64
CA LEU A 203 18.74 9.65 -7.33
C LEU A 203 18.60 10.83 -8.27
N TYR A 204 17.43 10.98 -8.88
CA TYR A 204 17.16 12.04 -9.83
C TYR A 204 16.01 12.90 -9.35
N HIS A 205 16.19 14.22 -9.45
CA HIS A 205 15.12 15.17 -9.24
C HIS A 205 14.48 15.55 -10.58
N TRP A 206 13.34 14.93 -10.83
CA TRP A 206 12.52 15.14 -12.01
C TRP A 206 11.51 16.27 -11.79
N GLN A 207 10.83 16.65 -12.87
CA GLN A 207 9.69 17.58 -12.84
C GLN A 207 8.60 17.15 -11.85
N ASN A 208 8.38 15.84 -11.71
CA ASN A 208 7.34 15.25 -10.84
C ASN A 208 7.86 14.81 -9.47
N GLY A 209 9.11 15.17 -9.11
CA GLY A 209 9.70 14.89 -7.80
C GLY A 209 10.94 13.99 -7.86
N TRP A 210 11.33 13.45 -6.71
CA TRP A 210 12.51 12.61 -6.60
C TRP A 210 12.21 11.16 -6.96
N SER A 211 13.19 10.48 -7.55
CA SER A 211 13.14 9.04 -7.73
C SER A 211 14.52 8.40 -7.58
N LEU A 212 14.52 7.14 -7.18
CA LEU A 212 15.65 6.23 -7.35
C LEU A 212 15.49 5.51 -8.70
N ILE A 213 16.51 5.60 -9.56
CA ILE A 213 16.57 4.87 -10.82
C ILE A 213 17.39 3.60 -10.62
N LEU A 214 16.82 2.46 -10.99
CA LEU A 214 17.46 1.14 -11.01
C LEU A 214 17.73 0.73 -12.47
N PRO A 215 18.92 1.00 -13.03
CA PRO A 215 19.33 0.56 -14.37
C PRO A 215 19.35 -0.97 -14.51
N ARG A 216 19.53 -1.46 -15.74
CA ARG A 216 19.71 -2.90 -15.98
C ARG A 216 20.85 -3.48 -15.13
N GLY A 217 20.64 -4.67 -14.57
CA GLY A 217 21.62 -5.37 -13.73
C GLY A 217 21.78 -4.82 -12.31
N SER A 218 21.16 -3.68 -11.99
CA SER A 218 21.32 -3.04 -10.68
C SER A 218 20.54 -3.74 -9.57
N VAL A 219 20.98 -3.52 -8.34
CA VAL A 219 20.33 -3.99 -7.12
C VAL A 219 20.25 -2.82 -6.15
N CYS A 220 19.07 -2.60 -5.58
CA CYS A 220 18.83 -1.57 -4.57
C CYS A 220 19.85 -1.70 -3.44
N PRO A 221 20.50 -0.59 -3.01
CA PRO A 221 21.59 -0.67 -2.02
C PRO A 221 21.09 -1.04 -0.63
N GLN A 222 19.77 -0.90 -0.42
CA GLN A 222 19.11 -1.32 0.81
C GLN A 222 18.76 -2.81 0.81
N LEU A 223 18.95 -3.55 -0.28
CA LEU A 223 18.76 -5.00 -0.30
C LEU A 223 20.02 -5.70 0.23
N ALA A 224 19.91 -6.33 1.40
CA ALA A 224 20.96 -7.17 1.95
C ALA A 224 21.13 -8.43 1.09
N THR A 225 22.34 -8.64 0.55
CA THR A 225 22.66 -9.76 -0.35
C THR A 225 22.53 -11.12 0.33
N GLU A 226 22.84 -11.19 1.63
CA GLU A 226 22.89 -12.42 2.42
C GLU A 226 21.48 -12.90 2.76
N THR A 227 20.63 -11.97 3.20
CA THR A 227 19.27 -12.30 3.67
C THR A 227 18.22 -12.09 2.58
N LYS A 228 18.56 -11.41 1.48
CA LYS A 228 17.63 -10.90 0.46
C LYS A 228 16.53 -10.03 1.05
N ARG A 229 16.88 -9.20 2.05
CA ARG A 229 15.92 -8.35 2.80
C ARG A 229 16.25 -6.88 2.67
N CYS A 230 15.23 -6.03 2.65
CA CYS A 230 15.43 -4.59 2.76
C CYS A 230 15.91 -4.22 4.17
N ARG A 231 17.08 -3.61 4.29
CA ARG A 231 17.68 -3.16 5.56
C ARG A 231 16.87 -2.03 6.22
N VAL A 232 16.16 -1.23 5.42
CA VAL A 232 15.29 -0.15 5.89
C VAL A 232 13.81 -0.51 5.77
N TYR A 233 13.43 -1.79 5.92
CA TYR A 233 12.06 -2.25 5.63
C TYR A 233 10.96 -1.38 6.26
N ALA A 234 11.07 -1.03 7.54
CA ALA A 234 10.09 -0.19 8.26
C ALA A 234 10.03 1.27 7.77
N LYS A 235 11.10 1.76 7.13
CA LYS A 235 11.21 3.11 6.58
C LYS A 235 11.20 3.12 5.04
N ARG A 236 10.94 1.98 4.39
CA ARG A 236 11.08 1.84 2.94
C ARG A 236 10.17 2.83 2.21
N PRO A 237 10.55 3.27 0.99
CA PRO A 237 9.76 4.22 0.23
C PRO A 237 8.29 3.83 0.11
N ALA A 238 7.39 4.82 0.02
CA ALA A 238 5.94 4.60 -0.06
C ALA A 238 5.54 3.63 -1.17
N VAL A 239 6.20 3.70 -2.34
CA VAL A 239 5.96 2.78 -3.45
C VAL A 239 6.43 1.35 -3.13
N CYS A 240 7.52 1.19 -2.39
CA CYS A 240 8.03 -0.10 -1.92
C CYS A 240 7.19 -0.71 -0.80
N ARG A 241 6.35 0.11 -0.15
CA ARG A 241 5.33 -0.34 0.79
C ARG A 241 4.09 -0.87 0.08
N ARG A 242 3.91 -0.56 -1.21
CA ARG A 242 2.73 -1.01 -1.97
C ARG A 242 2.70 -2.54 -2.03
N PRO A 243 1.67 -3.16 -1.44
CA PRO A 243 1.71 -4.57 -1.17
C PRO A 243 1.42 -5.44 -2.39
N GLN A 244 1.74 -6.73 -2.32
CA GLN A 244 1.31 -7.71 -3.33
C GLN A 244 -0.19 -8.02 -3.21
N ILE A 245 -0.81 -7.68 -2.08
CA ILE A 245 -2.25 -7.63 -1.88
C ILE A 245 -2.59 -6.24 -1.35
N PHE A 246 -3.26 -5.39 -2.12
CA PHE A 246 -3.54 -4.00 -1.76
C PHE A 246 -5.03 -3.66 -1.73
N PRO A 247 -5.42 -2.69 -0.89
CA PRO A 247 -6.78 -2.19 -0.92
C PRO A 247 -7.05 -1.47 -2.25
N TYR A 248 -8.17 -1.83 -2.85
CA TYR A 248 -8.75 -1.14 -3.98
C TYR A 248 -10.21 -0.84 -3.62
N ILE A 249 -10.39 -0.15 -2.49
CA ILE A 249 -11.69 0.27 -2.00
C ILE A 249 -12.13 1.53 -2.71
N VAL A 250 -11.18 2.43 -2.92
CA VAL A 250 -11.33 3.63 -3.75
C VAL A 250 -10.19 3.73 -4.75
N GLU A 251 -10.52 4.15 -5.97
CA GLU A 251 -9.58 4.40 -7.06
C GLU A 251 -9.48 5.90 -7.33
N GLU A 252 -8.27 6.44 -7.43
CA GLU A 252 -8.07 7.84 -7.80
C GLU A 252 -8.40 8.06 -9.28
N LEU A 253 -9.24 9.05 -9.58
CA LEU A 253 -9.52 9.48 -10.95
C LEU A 253 -8.63 10.67 -11.32
N ALA A 254 -8.34 10.88 -12.61
CA ALA A 254 -7.60 12.06 -13.05
C ALA A 254 -8.36 13.39 -12.79
N GLU A 255 -9.68 13.28 -12.60
CA GLU A 255 -10.58 14.40 -12.39
C GLU A 255 -10.45 14.98 -10.97
N LYS A 256 -10.69 16.29 -10.87
CA LYS A 256 -10.82 17.01 -9.60
C LYS A 256 -12.19 17.67 -9.54
N ALA A 257 -12.83 17.60 -8.38
CA ALA A 257 -14.12 18.26 -8.13
C ALA A 257 -13.90 19.60 -7.43
N LYS A 258 -14.77 20.57 -7.69
CA LYS A 258 -14.75 21.87 -7.00
C LYS A 258 -15.66 21.81 -5.78
N ARG A 259 -15.11 22.05 -4.59
CA ARG A 259 -15.89 22.13 -3.34
C ARG A 259 -16.59 23.49 -3.21
N SER A 260 -17.56 23.58 -2.30
CA SER A 260 -18.32 24.80 -1.98
C SER A 260 -17.46 26.00 -1.58
N ASP A 261 -16.26 25.80 -1.04
CA ASP A 261 -15.29 26.85 -0.72
C ASP A 261 -14.35 27.18 -1.90
N GLY A 262 -14.65 26.69 -3.10
CA GLY A 262 -13.93 26.95 -4.34
C GLY A 262 -12.65 26.13 -4.54
N LYS A 263 -12.23 25.32 -3.56
CA LYS A 263 -11.01 24.50 -3.66
C LYS A 263 -11.26 23.24 -4.51
N MET A 264 -10.24 22.88 -5.30
CA MET A 264 -10.25 21.62 -6.05
C MET A 264 -9.86 20.47 -5.10
N ILE A 265 -10.67 19.41 -5.09
CA ILE A 265 -10.45 18.21 -4.30
C ILE A 265 -10.36 16.99 -5.22
N GLN A 266 -9.56 16.02 -4.79
CA GLN A 266 -9.32 14.80 -5.56
C GLN A 266 -10.60 13.96 -5.61
N VAL A 267 -10.96 13.47 -6.81
CA VAL A 267 -12.09 12.57 -7.01
C VAL A 267 -11.60 11.13 -6.96
N TYR A 268 -12.38 10.29 -6.28
CA TYR A 268 -12.16 8.86 -6.21
C TYR A 268 -13.42 8.08 -6.58
N MET A 269 -13.25 6.94 -7.23
CA MET A 269 -14.32 5.99 -7.55
C MET A 269 -14.35 4.85 -6.54
N ALA A 270 -15.53 4.54 -6.00
CA ALA A 270 -15.74 3.38 -5.14
C ALA A 270 -15.58 2.07 -5.93
N ARG A 271 -14.84 1.13 -5.36
CA ARG A 271 -14.49 -0.17 -5.97
C ARG A 271 -14.72 -1.36 -5.03
N GLU A 272 -14.51 -1.18 -3.73
CA GLU A 272 -14.74 -2.21 -2.68
C GLU A 272 -14.05 -3.56 -2.94
N LYS A 273 -12.85 -3.53 -3.52
CA LYS A 273 -12.05 -4.71 -3.86
C LYS A 273 -10.75 -4.75 -3.08
N ILE A 274 -10.12 -5.92 -3.05
CA ILE A 274 -8.68 -6.05 -2.82
C ILE A 274 -8.04 -6.59 -4.10
N LEU A 275 -6.91 -6.00 -4.48
CA LEU A 275 -6.15 -6.43 -5.65
C LEU A 275 -4.95 -7.25 -5.20
N ALA A 276 -4.76 -8.43 -5.80
CA ALA A 276 -3.65 -9.32 -5.52
C ALA A 276 -2.82 -9.59 -6.78
N VAL A 277 -1.50 -9.41 -6.68
CA VAL A 277 -0.55 -9.58 -7.78
C VAL A 277 -0.25 -11.06 -7.97
N TRP A 278 -0.85 -11.67 -8.99
CA TRP A 278 -0.76 -13.11 -9.25
C TRP A 278 0.66 -13.59 -9.54
N ASP A 279 1.54 -12.72 -10.03
CA ASP A 279 2.93 -13.07 -10.31
C ASP A 279 3.75 -13.26 -9.01
N CYS A 280 3.25 -12.76 -7.87
CA CYS A 280 3.87 -12.96 -6.58
C CYS A 280 3.77 -14.43 -6.11
N PRO A 281 4.90 -15.08 -5.73
CA PRO A 281 4.89 -16.48 -5.28
C PRO A 281 3.95 -16.75 -4.10
N TYR A 282 3.91 -15.90 -3.07
CA TYR A 282 3.04 -16.16 -1.92
C TYR A 282 1.57 -15.87 -2.21
N VAL A 283 1.26 -14.95 -3.12
CA VAL A 283 -0.12 -14.71 -3.53
C VAL A 283 -0.70 -15.97 -4.18
N ARG A 284 0.10 -16.68 -4.98
CA ARG A 284 -0.30 -17.98 -5.53
C ARG A 284 -0.36 -19.06 -4.46
N GLN A 285 0.59 -19.07 -3.54
CA GLN A 285 0.68 -20.07 -2.49
C GLN A 285 -0.49 -19.97 -1.49
N TYR A 286 -0.89 -18.76 -1.11
CA TYR A 286 -1.92 -18.50 -0.11
C TYR A 286 -3.23 -17.98 -0.74
N TYR A 287 -3.54 -18.47 -1.94
CA TYR A 287 -4.70 -18.01 -2.69
C TYR A 287 -6.00 -18.15 -1.89
N ASP A 288 -6.23 -19.32 -1.29
CA ASP A 288 -7.45 -19.62 -0.53
C ASP A 288 -7.57 -18.75 0.71
N GLU A 289 -6.48 -18.52 1.43
CA GLU A 289 -6.44 -17.66 2.62
C GLU A 289 -6.71 -16.19 2.26
N ILE A 290 -6.21 -15.72 1.11
CA ILE A 290 -6.47 -14.36 0.61
C ILE A 290 -7.94 -14.21 0.20
N VAL A 291 -8.52 -15.21 -0.45
CA VAL A 291 -9.95 -15.23 -0.78
C VAL A 291 -10.81 -15.19 0.49
N ALA A 292 -10.50 -16.04 1.47
CA ALA A 292 -11.21 -16.07 2.75
C ALA A 292 -11.06 -14.76 3.54
N TYR A 293 -9.88 -14.15 3.52
CA TYR A 293 -9.65 -12.81 4.10
C TYR A 293 -10.56 -11.76 3.45
N ALA A 294 -10.67 -11.76 2.11
CA ALA A 294 -11.51 -10.82 1.37
C ALA A 294 -13.00 -10.97 1.72
N GLU A 295 -13.48 -12.22 1.76
CA GLU A 295 -14.86 -12.55 2.11
C GLU A 295 -15.22 -12.09 3.52
N ARG A 296 -14.36 -12.42 4.51
CA ARG A 296 -14.55 -11.97 5.90
C ARG A 296 -14.56 -10.44 5.99
N SER A 297 -13.68 -9.78 5.24
CA SER A 297 -13.56 -8.32 5.10
C SER A 297 -14.66 -7.65 4.27
N ARG A 298 -15.57 -8.42 3.66
CA ARG A 298 -16.66 -7.93 2.78
C ARG A 298 -16.12 -7.09 1.63
N VAL A 299 -15.12 -7.61 0.93
CA VAL A 299 -14.51 -7.00 -0.26
C VAL A 299 -14.28 -8.09 -1.30
N GLU A 300 -14.32 -7.71 -2.57
CA GLU A 300 -14.10 -8.66 -3.67
C GLU A 300 -12.59 -8.85 -3.94
N PRO A 301 -12.07 -10.09 -3.94
CA PRO A 301 -10.68 -10.34 -4.32
C PRO A 301 -10.53 -10.35 -5.85
N VAL A 302 -9.56 -9.58 -6.35
CA VAL A 302 -9.23 -9.52 -7.78
C VAL A 302 -7.76 -9.87 -7.98
N PHE A 303 -7.49 -10.98 -8.63
CA PHE A 303 -6.13 -11.44 -8.92
C PHE A 303 -5.71 -10.99 -10.32
N ARG A 304 -4.62 -10.24 -10.43
CA ARG A 304 -4.11 -9.73 -11.72
C ARG A 304 -2.64 -10.07 -11.89
N LYS A 305 -2.27 -10.46 -13.11
CA LYS A 305 -0.86 -10.48 -13.54
C LYS A 305 -0.41 -9.04 -13.78
N SER A 306 0.84 -8.75 -13.51
CA SER A 306 1.48 -7.51 -13.89
C SER A 306 1.39 -7.37 -15.41
N LYS A 307 1.02 -6.18 -15.90
CA LYS A 307 1.06 -5.89 -17.33
C LYS A 307 2.52 -6.02 -17.79
N LYS A 308 2.74 -6.80 -18.85
CA LYS A 308 4.05 -6.97 -19.48
C LYS A 308 4.42 -5.74 -20.29
#